data_AF-A0A397U501-F1
#
_entry.id   AF-A0A397U501-F1
#
_cell.length_a   1.000
_cell.length_b   1.000
_cell.length_c   1.000
_cell.angle_alpha   90.00
_cell.angle_beta   90.00
_cell.angle_gamma   90.00
#
_symmetry.space_group_name_H-M   'P 1'
#
loop_
_entity.id
_entity.type
_entity.pdbx_description
1 polymer ?
#
loop_
_entity_poly.entity_id
_entity_poly.type
_entity_poly.pdbx_seq_one_letter_code
_entity_poly.pdbx_strand_id
1 'polypeptide(L)'
;MIEWIPFNRLINLQKIREEESEMRFMATWIDGIRMIKGEPVEYTRSRIGSCGVNLKILHGSQASDFFIEKLTNYVELEGNIVYGVTKDISKRIASNGKCICCKHNNTSPAWCQSCDPWKTTQEWTSGNEEIDNSIKEIQIKATEYEKVIEWIPYDRLINLQGIKESNQETEEIKEESNSIFMAT
;
A
#
# COMPACT_ATOMS: atom_id res chain seq x y z
N MET A 1 -18.42 16.20 -6.88
CA MET A 1 -18.79 15.28 -5.78
C MET A 1 -17.51 14.59 -5.34
N ILE A 2 -17.10 14.78 -4.08
CA ILE A 2 -15.92 14.12 -3.50
C ILE A 2 -16.41 12.88 -2.75
N GLU A 3 -15.80 11.70 -2.98
CA GLU A 3 -16.19 10.47 -2.29
C GLU A 3 -15.17 10.00 -1.25
N TRP A 4 -15.63 9.23 -0.25
CA TRP A 4 -14.72 8.57 0.67
C TRP A 4 -14.09 7.35 0.02
N ILE A 5 -12.76 7.25 0.11
CA ILE A 5 -11.99 6.14 -0.45
C ILE A 5 -11.40 5.34 0.72
N PRO A 6 -11.87 4.09 0.97
CA PRO A 6 -11.21 3.21 1.91
C PRO A 6 -9.74 3.01 1.50
N PHE A 7 -8.80 3.18 2.44
CA PHE A 7 -7.37 3.19 2.12
C PHE A 7 -6.90 1.89 1.43
N ASN A 8 -7.50 0.75 1.79
CA ASN A 8 -7.22 -0.56 1.19
C ASN A 8 -7.69 -0.71 -0.29
N ARG A 9 -8.37 0.30 -0.85
CA ARG A 9 -8.73 0.36 -2.27
C ARG A 9 -7.66 1.08 -3.11
N LEU A 10 -6.57 1.52 -2.49
CA LEU A 10 -5.42 2.14 -3.11
C LEU A 10 -4.23 1.16 -3.06
N ILE A 11 -3.87 0.60 -4.22
CA ILE A 11 -2.74 -0.33 -4.35
C ILE A 11 -1.59 0.35 -5.10
N ASN A 12 -0.41 -0.29 -5.13
CA ASN A 12 0.76 0.24 -5.84
C ASN A 12 1.09 1.69 -5.45
N LEU A 13 1.00 2.03 -4.16
CA LEU A 13 1.33 3.37 -3.67
C LEU A 13 2.84 3.62 -3.83
N GLN A 14 3.19 4.68 -4.53
CA GLN A 14 4.55 5.08 -4.81
C GLN A 14 4.75 6.54 -4.45
N LYS A 15 5.82 6.88 -3.73
CA LYS A 15 6.16 8.27 -3.43
C LYS A 15 6.79 8.93 -4.65
N ILE A 16 6.22 10.04 -5.12
CA ILE A 16 6.68 10.74 -6.34
C ILE A 16 7.63 11.88 -5.99
N ARG A 17 7.30 12.65 -4.93
CA ARG A 17 8.07 13.83 -4.51
C ARG A 17 8.04 14.03 -3.00
N GLU A 18 9.13 14.59 -2.50
CA GLU A 18 9.28 15.10 -1.14
C GLU A 18 9.88 16.50 -1.21
N GLU A 19 9.03 17.50 -1.03
CA GLU A 19 9.46 18.83 -0.59
C GLU A 19 9.04 18.99 0.88
N GLU A 20 9.71 19.86 1.63
CA GLU A 20 9.54 20.02 3.10
C GLU A 20 8.09 20.21 3.56
N SER A 21 7.17 20.56 2.66
CA SER A 21 5.76 20.82 2.93
C SER A 21 4.76 20.06 2.03
N GLU A 22 5.22 19.33 1.01
CA GLU A 22 4.35 18.61 0.07
C GLU A 22 4.84 17.19 -0.22
N MET A 23 4.20 16.22 0.42
CA MET A 23 4.38 14.81 0.08
C MET A 23 3.31 14.39 -0.93
N ARG A 24 3.77 13.89 -2.08
CA ARG A 24 2.91 13.39 -3.17
C ARG A 24 3.16 11.91 -3.42
N PHE A 25 2.08 11.16 -3.54
CA PHE A 25 2.11 9.75 -3.92
C PHE A 25 1.31 9.53 -5.20
N MET A 26 1.61 8.45 -5.88
CA MET A 26 0.79 7.84 -6.91
C MET A 26 0.22 6.54 -6.34
N ALA A 27 -1.02 6.19 -6.62
CA ALA A 27 -1.56 4.86 -6.37
C ALA A 27 -2.44 4.43 -7.55
N THR A 28 -2.79 3.16 -7.57
CA THR A 28 -3.89 2.65 -8.38
C THR A 28 -5.14 2.57 -7.50
N TRP A 29 -6.19 3.32 -7.84
CA TRP A 29 -7.48 3.19 -7.19
C TRP A 29 -8.30 2.12 -7.92
N ILE A 30 -8.56 0.99 -7.25
CA ILE A 30 -9.15 -0.20 -7.89
C ILE A 30 -10.62 -0.02 -8.24
N ASP A 31 -11.38 0.75 -7.45
CA ASP A 31 -12.79 1.03 -7.77
C ASP A 31 -12.89 2.04 -8.92
N GLY A 32 -11.87 2.90 -9.05
CA GLY A 32 -11.79 3.94 -10.08
C GLY A 32 -12.76 5.10 -9.89
N ILE A 33 -12.67 6.09 -10.78
CA ILE A 33 -13.32 7.39 -10.62
C ILE A 33 -14.80 7.32 -10.99
N ARG A 34 -15.68 7.79 -10.11
CA ARG A 34 -17.11 7.96 -10.39
C ARG A 34 -17.36 9.02 -11.45
N MET A 35 -18.12 8.64 -12.48
CA MET A 35 -18.56 9.52 -13.55
C MET A 35 -20.09 9.65 -13.55
N ILE A 36 -20.57 10.87 -13.77
CA ILE A 36 -21.98 11.17 -14.01
C ILE A 36 -22.07 11.70 -15.44
N LYS A 37 -22.91 11.08 -16.27
CA LYS A 37 -23.17 11.52 -17.65
C LYS A 37 -24.67 11.63 -17.88
N GLY A 38 -25.10 12.67 -18.59
CA GLY A 38 -26.50 12.87 -18.95
C GLY A 38 -27.06 14.21 -18.50
N GLU A 39 -28.33 14.44 -18.80
CA GLU A 39 -29.06 15.67 -18.51
C GLU A 39 -29.72 15.59 -17.12
N PRO A 40 -30.14 16.72 -16.51
CA PRO A 40 -30.69 16.76 -15.14
C PRO A 40 -31.85 15.79 -14.86
N VAL A 41 -32.56 15.36 -15.91
CA VAL A 41 -33.72 14.46 -15.84
C VAL A 41 -33.34 12.99 -16.07
N GLU A 42 -32.28 12.74 -16.84
CA GLU A 42 -31.77 11.40 -17.15
C GLU A 42 -30.24 11.40 -17.05
N TYR A 43 -29.73 11.00 -15.88
CA TYR A 43 -28.31 10.81 -15.66
C TYR A 43 -27.98 9.34 -15.42
N THR A 44 -26.85 8.92 -15.95
CA THR A 44 -26.24 7.61 -15.69
C THR A 44 -25.04 7.78 -14.78
N ARG A 45 -24.93 6.89 -13.78
CA ARG A 45 -23.77 6.80 -12.91
C ARG A 45 -22.93 5.61 -13.33
N SER A 46 -21.64 5.83 -13.55
CA SER A 46 -20.68 4.80 -13.92
C SER A 46 -19.34 5.03 -13.20
N ARG A 47 -18.40 4.10 -13.36
CA ARG A 47 -17.01 4.28 -12.94
C ARG A 47 -16.09 4.10 -14.14
N ILE A 48 -15.11 4.98 -14.28
CA ILE A 48 -13.89 4.65 -15.02
C ILE A 48 -13.25 3.57 -14.16
N GLY A 49 -12.94 2.40 -14.72
CA GLY A 49 -12.36 1.28 -13.97
C GLY A 49 -11.04 1.65 -13.30
N SER A 50 -10.31 0.64 -12.80
CA SER A 50 -9.05 0.85 -12.09
C SER A 50 -8.15 1.88 -12.79
N CYS A 51 -7.74 2.93 -12.06
CA CYS A 51 -7.00 4.04 -12.62
C CYS A 51 -5.91 4.56 -11.68
N GLY A 52 -4.85 5.12 -12.27
CA GLY A 52 -3.82 5.83 -11.53
C GLY A 52 -4.36 7.13 -10.94
N VAL A 53 -4.04 7.40 -9.67
CA VAL A 53 -4.42 8.61 -8.94
C VAL A 53 -3.21 9.19 -8.22
N ASN A 54 -3.15 10.52 -8.14
CA ASN A 54 -2.18 11.22 -7.32
C ASN A 54 -2.80 11.54 -5.95
N LEU A 55 -2.10 11.18 -4.87
CA LEU A 55 -2.47 11.50 -3.51
C LEU A 55 -1.61 12.64 -3.00
N LYS A 56 -2.26 13.67 -2.46
CA LYS A 56 -1.61 14.77 -1.76
C LYS A 56 -1.93 14.64 -0.28
N ILE A 57 -0.90 14.59 0.56
CA ILE A 57 -1.13 14.60 2.01
C ILE A 57 -1.48 16.01 2.46
N LEU A 58 -2.65 16.16 3.07
CA LEU A 58 -3.01 17.37 3.79
C LEU A 58 -2.73 17.16 5.27
N HIS A 59 -1.65 17.79 5.76
CA HIS A 59 -1.38 17.81 7.21
C HIS A 59 -2.45 18.64 7.93
N GLY A 60 -3.10 18.02 8.92
CA GLY A 60 -4.10 18.61 9.81
C GLY A 60 -4.50 17.58 10.88
N SER A 61 -5.03 18.02 12.02
CA SER A 61 -5.63 17.09 12.98
C SER A 61 -6.97 16.59 12.43
N GLN A 62 -7.30 15.32 12.70
CA GLN A 62 -8.49 14.62 12.17
C GLN A 62 -9.85 15.23 12.58
N ALA A 63 -9.84 16.32 13.35
CA ALA A 63 -11.00 16.94 13.96
C ALA A 63 -10.91 18.49 13.95
N SER A 64 -10.14 19.09 13.04
CA SER A 64 -10.03 20.54 12.97
C SER A 64 -10.64 21.13 11.71
N ASP A 65 -11.34 22.25 11.90
CA ASP A 65 -11.78 23.17 10.84
C ASP A 65 -10.63 23.51 9.88
N PHE A 66 -9.39 23.48 10.38
CA PHE A 66 -8.16 23.67 9.61
C PHE A 66 -7.97 22.63 8.48
N PHE A 67 -8.36 21.36 8.67
CA PHE A 67 -8.32 20.38 7.58
C PHE A 67 -9.33 20.74 6.48
N ILE A 68 -10.55 21.13 6.89
CA ILE A 68 -11.61 21.52 5.96
C ILE A 68 -11.20 22.77 5.19
N GLU A 69 -10.69 23.80 5.87
CA GLU A 69 -10.15 25.01 5.24
C GLU A 69 -9.08 24.69 4.21
N LYS A 70 -8.10 23.84 4.57
CA LYS A 70 -7.02 23.44 3.67
C LYS A 70 -7.52 22.64 2.47
N LEU A 71 -8.50 21.76 2.66
CA LEU A 71 -9.13 21.01 1.59
C LEU A 71 -9.93 21.94 0.66
N THR A 72 -10.73 22.85 1.22
CA THR A 72 -11.51 23.84 0.47
C THR A 72 -10.61 24.72 -0.37
N ASN A 73 -9.59 25.33 0.24
CA ASN A 73 -8.60 26.14 -0.46
C ASN A 73 -7.95 25.34 -1.61
N TYR A 74 -7.64 24.06 -1.39
CA TYR A 74 -7.05 23.22 -2.43
C TYR A 74 -8.01 22.92 -3.59
N VAL A 75 -9.29 22.70 -3.30
CA VAL A 75 -10.34 22.44 -4.31
C VAL A 75 -10.68 23.70 -5.10
N GLU A 76 -10.62 24.87 -4.47
CA GLU A 76 -10.90 26.17 -5.10
C GLU A 76 -9.75 26.68 -5.98
N LEU A 77 -8.52 26.20 -5.75
CA LEU A 77 -7.38 26.51 -6.63
C LEU A 77 -7.61 25.97 -8.04
N GLU A 78 -7.48 26.87 -9.03
CA GLU A 78 -7.73 26.58 -10.44
C GLU A 78 -6.83 25.42 -10.94
N GLY A 79 -7.45 24.43 -11.59
CA GLY A 79 -6.78 23.25 -12.13
C GLY A 79 -6.71 22.02 -11.21
N ASN A 80 -7.15 22.12 -9.96
CA ASN A 80 -7.21 20.96 -9.06
C ASN A 80 -8.53 20.20 -9.20
N ILE A 81 -8.44 18.89 -9.40
CA ILE A 81 -9.60 17.99 -9.37
C ILE A 81 -9.42 17.01 -8.22
N VAL A 82 -10.34 17.02 -7.27
CA VAL A 82 -10.36 16.08 -6.13
C VAL A 82 -11.51 15.10 -6.32
N TYR A 83 -11.18 13.83 -6.51
CA TYR A 83 -12.16 12.75 -6.68
C TYR A 83 -12.62 12.17 -5.35
N GLY A 84 -11.73 12.14 -4.35
CA GLY A 84 -12.07 11.58 -3.06
C GLY A 84 -11.07 11.90 -1.95
N VAL A 85 -11.48 11.54 -0.74
CA VAL A 85 -10.68 11.67 0.48
C VAL A 85 -10.51 10.28 1.08
N THR A 86 -9.28 9.95 1.43
CA THR A 86 -8.97 8.75 2.19
C THR A 86 -8.41 9.14 3.55
N LYS A 87 -8.65 8.32 4.56
CA LYS A 87 -7.99 8.44 5.85
C LYS A 87 -7.02 7.30 6.00
N ASP A 88 -5.78 7.69 6.24
CA ASP A 88 -4.80 6.80 6.82
C ASP A 88 -5.28 6.42 8.23
N ILE A 89 -5.80 5.20 8.37
CA ILE A 89 -6.28 4.65 9.64
C ILE A 89 -5.14 4.18 10.55
N SER A 90 -3.89 4.32 10.11
CA SER A 90 -2.73 3.87 10.87
C SER A 90 -2.59 4.70 12.14
N LYS A 91 -2.84 4.06 13.30
CA LYS A 91 -2.74 4.70 14.62
C LYS A 91 -1.28 5.00 14.92
N ARG A 92 -0.90 6.27 14.82
CA ARG A 92 0.48 6.72 15.09
C ARG A 92 0.71 6.90 16.58
N ILE A 93 1.84 6.40 17.09
CA ILE A 93 2.14 6.38 18.53
C ILE A 93 3.45 7.14 18.77
N ALA A 94 3.41 8.20 19.57
CA ALA A 94 4.58 9.07 19.83
C ALA A 94 5.78 8.35 20.45
N SER A 95 5.54 7.32 21.28
CA SER A 95 6.60 6.51 21.90
C SER A 95 7.35 5.62 20.91
N ASN A 96 6.82 5.38 19.71
CA ASN A 96 7.43 4.48 18.73
C ASN A 96 8.50 5.16 17.86
N GLY A 97 8.83 6.41 18.18
CA GLY A 97 9.76 7.23 17.41
C GLY A 97 9.13 7.81 16.14
N LYS A 98 9.90 8.64 15.44
CA LYS A 98 9.50 9.25 14.17
C LYS A 98 10.01 8.43 13.00
N CYS A 99 9.15 8.19 12.02
CA CYS A 99 9.52 7.58 10.76
C CYS A 99 10.56 8.44 10.04
N ILE A 100 11.64 7.84 9.55
CA ILE A 100 12.66 8.58 8.81
C ILE A 100 12.14 9.12 7.47
N CYS A 101 11.17 8.43 6.85
CA CYS A 101 10.63 8.71 5.51
C CYS A 101 9.55 9.80 5.48
N CYS A 102 8.75 9.94 6.54
CA CYS A 102 7.66 10.95 6.58
C CYS A 102 7.66 11.86 7.81
N LYS A 103 8.60 11.63 8.75
CA LYS A 103 8.76 12.39 10.00
C LYS A 103 7.55 12.34 10.96
N HIS A 104 6.47 11.64 10.61
CA HIS A 104 5.38 11.33 11.53
C HIS A 104 5.77 10.24 12.51
N ASN A 105 5.03 10.15 13.61
CA ASN A 105 5.19 9.05 14.54
C ASN A 105 4.91 7.70 13.86
N ASN A 106 5.73 6.71 14.20
CA ASN A 106 5.59 5.34 13.77
C ASN A 106 4.30 4.71 14.33
N THR A 107 3.81 3.67 13.66
CA THR A 107 2.60 2.92 14.04
C THR A 107 2.95 1.77 14.98
N SER A 108 4.12 1.16 14.82
CA SER A 108 4.77 0.28 15.82
C SER A 108 6.25 0.68 16.01
N PRO A 109 6.96 0.20 17.04
CA PRO A 109 8.40 0.41 17.13
C PRO A 109 9.08 0.07 15.80
N ALA A 110 9.85 1.02 15.25
CA ALA A 110 10.52 0.89 13.95
C ALA A 110 9.63 0.62 12.71
N TRP A 111 8.30 0.72 12.80
CA TRP A 111 7.38 0.53 11.67
C TRP A 111 6.45 1.72 11.46
N CYS A 112 6.42 2.25 10.24
CA CYS A 112 5.48 3.22 9.75
C CYS A 112 4.63 2.57 8.66
N GLN A 113 3.39 2.21 9.00
CA GLN A 113 2.44 1.56 8.09
C GLN A 113 2.20 2.35 6.78
N SER A 114 2.41 3.67 6.75
CA SER A 114 2.28 4.47 5.52
C SER A 114 3.53 4.44 4.63
N CYS A 115 4.67 3.96 5.12
CA CYS A 115 5.97 4.06 4.42
C CYS A 115 6.64 2.71 4.25
N ASP A 116 6.69 1.88 5.28
CA ASP A 116 7.50 0.66 5.28
C ASP A 116 6.93 -0.49 4.45
N PRO A 117 5.60 -0.76 4.41
CA PRO A 117 5.08 -1.78 3.51
C PRO A 117 5.48 -1.56 2.04
N TRP A 118 5.55 -0.30 1.62
CA TRP A 118 5.93 0.04 0.25
C TRP A 118 7.40 -0.24 -0.05
N LYS A 119 8.28 -0.04 0.94
CA LYS A 119 9.70 -0.41 0.79
C LYS A 119 9.83 -1.92 0.68
N THR A 120 9.16 -2.65 1.57
CA THR A 120 9.20 -4.12 1.61
C THR A 120 8.64 -4.76 0.33
N THR A 121 7.71 -4.11 -0.35
CA THR A 121 7.08 -4.62 -1.58
C THR A 121 7.80 -4.23 -2.88
N GLN A 122 8.73 -3.27 -2.86
CA GLN A 122 9.44 -2.79 -4.06
C GLN A 122 10.74 -3.53 -4.37
N GLU A 123 11.32 -4.23 -3.39
CA GLU A 123 12.70 -4.70 -3.46
C GLU A 123 12.87 -6.13 -4.02
N TRP A 124 11.78 -6.81 -4.41
CA TRP A 124 11.86 -8.20 -4.89
C TRP A 124 10.70 -8.62 -5.81
N THR A 125 10.94 -9.68 -6.58
CA THR A 125 9.95 -10.48 -7.32
C THR A 125 10.36 -11.95 -7.26
N SER A 126 9.39 -12.86 -7.14
CA SER A 126 9.60 -14.30 -7.25
C SER A 126 9.65 -14.79 -8.70
N GLY A 127 9.31 -13.93 -9.67
CA GLY A 127 9.04 -14.32 -11.05
C GLY A 127 7.63 -14.87 -11.28
N ASN A 128 6.83 -15.06 -10.22
CA ASN A 128 5.42 -15.43 -10.28
C ASN A 128 4.54 -14.28 -9.76
N GLU A 129 3.78 -13.66 -10.66
CA GLU A 129 2.97 -12.47 -10.36
C GLU A 129 1.86 -12.75 -9.32
N GLU A 130 1.26 -13.95 -9.33
CA GLU A 130 0.19 -14.30 -8.40
C GLU A 130 0.72 -14.45 -6.96
N ILE A 131 1.88 -15.10 -6.81
CA ILE A 131 2.58 -15.24 -5.53
C ILE A 131 3.04 -13.86 -5.04
N ASP A 132 3.66 -13.07 -5.92
CA ASP A 132 4.12 -11.72 -5.60
C ASP A 132 2.96 -10.85 -5.10
N ASN A 133 1.83 -10.84 -5.80
CA ASN A 133 0.67 -10.05 -5.42
C ASN A 133 0.11 -10.49 -4.06
N SER A 134 0.06 -11.80 -3.81
CA SER A 134 -0.43 -12.36 -2.55
C SER A 134 0.46 -11.95 -1.36
N ILE A 135 1.77 -12.08 -1.49
CA ILE A 135 2.72 -11.73 -0.43
C ILE A 135 2.75 -10.21 -0.21
N LYS A 136 2.75 -9.43 -1.30
CA LYS A 136 2.72 -7.96 -1.22
C LYS A 136 1.44 -7.46 -0.55
N GLU A 137 0.30 -8.11 -0.78
CA GLU A 137 -0.95 -7.77 -0.09
C GLU A 137 -0.84 -7.99 1.43
N ILE A 138 -0.19 -9.07 1.87
CA ILE A 138 0.05 -9.33 3.29
C ILE A 138 1.00 -8.29 3.88
N GLN A 139 2.11 -7.98 3.19
CA GLN A 139 3.07 -6.96 3.60
C GLN A 139 2.40 -5.57 3.72
N ILE A 140 1.54 -5.18 2.77
CA ILE A 140 0.75 -3.93 2.80
C ILE A 140 -0.17 -3.85 4.01
N LYS A 141 -0.76 -4.98 4.41
CA LYS A 141 -1.68 -5.04 5.56
C LYS A 141 -0.98 -5.07 6.91
N ALA A 142 0.34 -5.31 6.95
CA ALA A 142 1.08 -5.40 8.19
C ALA A 142 1.05 -4.08 8.99
N THR A 143 0.62 -4.15 10.24
CA THR A 143 0.50 -3.00 11.15
C THR A 143 1.75 -2.77 12.00
N GLU A 144 2.61 -3.78 12.09
CA GLU A 144 3.78 -3.85 12.96
C GLU A 144 4.91 -4.58 12.22
N TYR A 145 6.17 -4.20 12.49
CA TYR A 145 7.36 -4.82 11.89
C TYR A 145 7.38 -6.33 12.09
N GLU A 146 7.03 -6.80 13.29
CA GLU A 146 7.04 -8.22 13.68
C GLU A 146 5.97 -9.06 12.95
N LYS A 147 5.00 -8.42 12.29
CA LYS A 147 3.92 -9.07 11.54
C LYS A 147 4.16 -9.07 10.04
N VAL A 148 5.27 -8.48 9.59
CA VAL A 148 5.62 -8.40 8.18
C VAL A 148 6.26 -9.72 7.77
N ILE A 149 5.72 -10.34 6.73
CA ILE A 149 6.37 -11.50 6.10
C ILE A 149 7.53 -10.98 5.26
N GLU A 150 8.73 -11.48 5.48
CA GLU A 150 9.90 -11.19 4.66
C GLU A 150 9.99 -12.17 3.49
N TRP A 151 10.26 -11.65 2.28
CA TRP A 151 10.62 -12.51 1.15
C TRP A 151 12.11 -12.84 1.21
N ILE A 152 12.43 -14.14 1.26
CA ILE A 152 13.81 -14.63 1.29
C ILE A 152 14.08 -15.36 -0.02
N PRO A 153 14.88 -14.79 -0.94
CA PRO A 153 15.34 -15.48 -2.13
C PRO A 153 16.05 -16.80 -1.79
N TYR A 154 15.83 -17.83 -2.62
CA TYR A 154 16.36 -19.18 -2.37
C TYR A 154 17.90 -19.21 -2.27
N ASP A 155 18.59 -18.40 -3.08
CA ASP A 155 20.04 -18.26 -3.10
C ASP A 155 20.62 -17.69 -1.79
N ARG A 156 19.79 -17.10 -0.92
CA ARG A 156 20.19 -16.66 0.43
C ARG A 156 20.10 -17.77 1.48
N LEU A 157 19.48 -18.90 1.16
CA LEU A 157 19.35 -20.02 2.09
C LEU A 157 20.63 -20.84 2.10
N ILE A 158 21.36 -20.82 3.21
CA ILE A 158 22.56 -21.64 3.43
C ILE A 158 22.19 -22.93 4.20
N ASN A 159 22.85 -24.03 3.88
CA ASN A 159 22.76 -25.30 4.62
C ASN A 159 21.34 -25.88 4.74
N LEU A 160 20.60 -25.96 3.62
CA LEU A 160 19.35 -26.72 3.57
C LEU A 160 19.63 -28.22 3.75
N GLN A 161 19.64 -28.68 5.00
CA GLN A 161 19.70 -30.10 5.31
C GLN A 161 18.29 -30.68 5.19
N GLY A 162 18.07 -31.48 4.15
CA GLY A 162 16.80 -32.18 3.97
C GLY A 162 16.52 -33.07 5.18
N ILE A 163 15.40 -32.82 5.87
CA ILE A 163 14.86 -33.77 6.82
C ILE A 163 14.41 -34.96 5.97
N LYS A 164 15.20 -36.04 5.98
CA LYS A 164 14.78 -37.28 5.32
C LYS A 164 13.58 -37.80 6.07
N GLU A 165 12.39 -37.64 5.51
CA GLU A 165 11.25 -38.46 5.88
C GLU A 165 11.63 -39.90 5.57
N SER A 166 11.78 -40.71 6.62
CA SER A 166 11.85 -42.14 6.45
C SER A 166 10.49 -42.60 5.96
N ASN A 167 10.35 -42.89 4.66
CA ASN A 167 9.76 -44.11 4.10
C ASN A 167 9.92 -44.18 2.56
N GLN A 168 10.67 -45.21 2.15
CA GLN A 168 10.82 -45.94 0.87
C GLN A 168 10.35 -45.35 -0.49
N GLU A 169 11.28 -45.37 -1.47
CA GLU A 169 11.21 -45.49 -2.95
C GLU A 169 10.05 -44.80 -3.71
N THR A 170 10.22 -44.00 -4.78
CA THR A 170 11.31 -43.78 -5.77
C THR A 170 10.97 -42.55 -6.65
N GLU A 171 12.01 -41.94 -7.23
CA GLU A 171 12.11 -41.27 -8.55
C GLU A 171 11.13 -40.15 -8.96
N GLU A 172 11.63 -38.91 -8.93
CA GLU A 172 11.95 -38.03 -10.09
C GLU A 172 12.15 -36.60 -9.53
N ILE A 173 13.39 -36.08 -9.52
CA ILE A 173 13.60 -34.64 -9.32
C ILE A 173 14.12 -34.06 -10.63
N LYS A 174 13.18 -33.83 -11.52
CA LYS A 174 13.24 -32.76 -12.51
C LYS A 174 11.94 -31.98 -12.43
N GLU A 175 11.74 -31.30 -11.31
CA GLU A 175 10.84 -30.17 -11.28
C GLU A 175 11.64 -28.98 -10.76
N GLU A 176 11.66 -27.91 -11.56
CA GLU A 176 11.90 -26.56 -11.07
C GLU A 176 10.79 -26.27 -10.05
N SER A 177 10.98 -26.76 -8.83
CA SER A 177 9.99 -26.67 -7.78
C SER A 177 9.95 -25.21 -7.31
N ASN A 178 8.90 -24.49 -7.72
CA ASN A 178 8.48 -23.21 -7.15
C ASN A 178 7.98 -23.40 -5.70
N SER A 179 8.84 -23.94 -4.84
CA SER A 179 8.52 -24.19 -3.44
C SER A 179 8.63 -22.90 -2.66
N ILE A 180 7.51 -22.46 -2.07
CA ILE A 180 7.49 -21.36 -1.10
C ILE A 180 7.85 -21.94 0.27
N PHE A 181 8.95 -21.48 0.85
CA PHE A 181 9.36 -21.83 2.20
C PHE A 181 8.81 -20.79 3.18
N MET A 182 8.08 -21.23 4.20
CA MET A 182 7.64 -20.38 5.30
C MET A 182 8.60 -20.58 6.48
N ALA A 183 9.29 -19.51 6.89
CA ALA A 183 10.01 -19.48 8.16
C ALA A 183 9.03 -19.05 9.26
N THR A 184 8.85 -19.89 10.29
CA THR A 184 7.97 -19.64 11.45
C THR A 184 8.77 -19.52 12.72
#